data_AF-A0A921KY87-F1
#
_entry.id   AF-A0A921KY87-F1
#
_cell.length_a   1.000
_cell.length_b   1.000
_cell.length_c   1.000
_cell.angle_alpha   90.00
_cell.angle_beta   90.00
_cell.angle_gamma   90.00
#
_symmetry.space_group_name_H-M   'P 1'
#
loop_
_entity.id
_entity.type
_entity.pdbx_description
1 polymer ?
#
loop_
_entity_poly.entity_id
_entity_poly.type
_entity_poly.pdbx_seq_one_letter_code
_entity_poly.pdbx_strand_id
1 'polypeptide(L)'
;MVKEFKIKTDCYIIILWFFIAAFKILFNNILYFRDVEVIQFIITILFWLIGLVIILRRFLNHAIKLDTLLIVCSVLICLSILNANLLTFVFAVLVWSSISYLLDRRAFIFFYSASLFFLIITILISVALNEQVFYIDGRYGKVPTFGFENSNSFPQLLVIYLLISTSRLRTSIILGSIILFFAYMELKTRSMYMIIILYPLVILLLKFFKGKIICILPLVLIVLNFVMVLNLNNEYIKSLDVLLSYRLSYSLELINNLSFSQWFTGTSSELGIPMDMSYINLVYKYGIIATAMIVVLAMKALHVALSHSDSKVVAIIVCFFCYAFVENVLLNYYLNPTLYFIFYFYAKNKQREWLNNNAG
;
A
#
# COMPACT_ATOMS: atom_id res chain seq x y z
N MET A 1 -2.71 -33.55 13.71
CA MET A 1 -1.41 -33.30 14.38
C MET A 1 -0.34 -32.62 13.50
N VAL A 2 0.35 -33.28 12.54
CA VAL A 2 1.43 -32.61 11.75
C VAL A 2 0.94 -31.43 10.91
N LYS A 3 -0.24 -31.55 10.28
CA LYS A 3 -0.84 -30.48 9.47
C LYS A 3 -1.31 -29.28 10.30
N GLU A 4 -1.89 -29.52 11.47
CA GLU A 4 -2.31 -28.47 12.41
C GLU A 4 -1.12 -27.76 13.05
N PHE A 5 -0.05 -28.50 13.36
CA PHE A 5 1.19 -27.92 13.89
C PHE A 5 1.85 -27.00 12.87
N LYS A 6 1.91 -27.39 11.59
CA LYS A 6 2.45 -26.55 10.50
C LYS A 6 1.67 -25.24 10.33
N ILE A 7 0.33 -25.30 10.31
CA ILE A 7 -0.54 -24.11 10.17
C ILE A 7 -0.33 -23.13 11.34
N LYS A 8 -0.24 -23.64 12.58
CA LYS A 8 0.00 -22.78 13.75
C LYS A 8 1.35 -22.06 13.67
N THR A 9 2.41 -22.75 13.26
CA THR A 9 3.75 -22.17 13.16
C THR A 9 3.85 -21.12 12.05
N ASP A 10 3.21 -21.31 10.90
CA ASP A 10 3.17 -20.31 9.83
C ASP A 10 2.48 -19.02 10.29
N CYS A 11 1.36 -19.14 11.00
CA CYS A 11 0.67 -17.99 11.59
C CYS A 11 1.56 -17.22 12.56
N TYR A 12 2.27 -17.89 13.48
CA TYR A 12 3.13 -17.20 14.45
C TYR A 12 4.27 -16.41 13.79
N ILE A 13 4.90 -16.97 12.75
CA ILE A 13 5.97 -16.29 12.01
C ILE A 13 5.43 -15.04 11.30
N ILE A 14 4.25 -15.13 10.69
CA ILE A 14 3.62 -13.99 10.01
C ILE A 14 3.21 -12.91 11.01
N ILE A 15 2.66 -13.29 12.17
CA ILE A 15 2.32 -12.35 13.24
C ILE A 15 3.58 -11.62 13.71
N LEU A 16 4.66 -12.36 13.98
CA LEU A 16 5.93 -11.78 14.37
C LEU A 16 6.45 -10.80 13.31
N TRP A 17 6.35 -11.15 12.03
CA TRP A 17 6.72 -10.26 10.93
C TRP A 17 5.90 -8.97 10.91
N PHE A 18 4.58 -9.02 11.13
CA PHE A 18 3.75 -7.81 11.23
C PHE A 18 4.17 -6.90 12.39
N PHE A 19 4.48 -7.46 13.56
CA PHE A 19 4.99 -6.65 14.68
C PHE A 19 6.36 -6.04 14.38
N ILE A 20 7.28 -6.79 13.77
CA ILE A 20 8.59 -6.25 13.37
C ILE A 20 8.44 -5.18 12.30
N ALA A 21 7.49 -5.33 11.37
CA ALA A 21 7.15 -4.29 10.39
C ALA A 21 6.65 -3.01 11.08
N ALA A 22 5.78 -3.15 12.08
CA ALA A 22 5.31 -2.02 12.89
C ALA A 22 6.45 -1.34 13.65
N PHE A 23 7.33 -2.11 14.29
CA PHE A 23 8.53 -1.58 14.95
C PHE A 23 9.47 -0.89 13.95
N LYS A 24 9.64 -1.44 12.75
CA LYS A 24 10.45 -0.80 11.72
C LYS A 24 9.90 0.59 11.37
N ILE A 25 8.58 0.75 11.28
CA ILE A 25 7.96 2.06 11.05
C ILE A 25 8.21 2.99 12.24
N LEU A 26 8.05 2.51 13.47
CA LEU A 26 8.34 3.32 14.68
C LEU A 26 9.78 3.84 14.66
N PHE A 27 10.76 2.95 14.55
CA PHE A 27 12.16 3.34 14.68
C PHE A 27 12.71 4.07 13.46
N ASN A 28 12.19 3.82 12.25
CA ASN A 28 12.72 4.48 11.05
C ASN A 28 12.03 5.80 10.71
N ASN A 29 10.75 5.97 11.07
CA ASN A 29 9.94 7.09 10.58
C ASN A 29 9.42 8.03 11.68
N ILE A 30 9.48 7.63 12.95
CA ILE A 30 9.05 8.47 14.07
C ILE A 30 10.28 9.12 14.71
N LEU A 31 10.29 10.45 14.72
CA LEU A 31 11.38 11.29 15.23
C LEU A 31 11.80 10.94 16.65
N TYR A 32 10.85 10.62 17.54
CA TYR A 32 11.14 10.26 18.94
C TYR A 32 12.01 8.99 19.10
N PHE A 33 12.02 8.11 18.10
CA PHE A 33 12.73 6.83 18.13
C PHE A 33 13.88 6.74 17.14
N ARG A 34 14.04 7.77 16.29
CA ARG A 34 14.93 7.73 15.11
C ARG A 34 16.42 7.75 15.48
N ASP A 35 16.78 8.21 16.67
CA ASP A 35 18.19 8.39 17.02
C ASP A 35 18.87 7.10 17.54
N VAL A 36 18.15 5.97 17.56
CA VAL A 36 18.68 4.69 18.03
C VAL A 36 19.11 3.80 16.85
N GLU A 37 20.21 4.17 16.18
CA GLU A 37 20.72 3.53 14.95
C GLU A 37 20.91 2.01 15.10
N VAL A 38 21.44 1.55 16.24
CA VAL A 38 21.65 0.11 16.50
C VAL A 38 20.33 -0.67 16.48
N ILE A 39 19.28 -0.10 17.07
CA ILE A 39 17.96 -0.75 17.10
C ILE A 39 17.33 -0.74 15.70
N GLN A 40 17.45 0.35 14.95
CA GLN A 40 16.98 0.41 13.55
C GLN A 40 17.63 -0.66 12.68
N PHE A 41 18.96 -0.84 12.81
CA PHE A 41 19.70 -1.86 12.08
C PHE A 41 19.21 -3.27 12.43
N ILE A 42 19.09 -3.59 13.72
CA ILE A 42 18.61 -4.90 14.20
C ILE A 42 17.19 -5.18 13.68
N ILE A 43 16.27 -4.23 13.83
CA ILE A 43 14.88 -4.37 13.38
C ILE A 43 14.83 -4.55 11.86
N THR A 44 15.64 -3.79 11.11
CA THR A 44 15.70 -3.91 9.66
C THR A 44 16.21 -5.29 9.24
N ILE A 45 17.26 -5.83 9.86
CA ILE A 45 17.73 -7.19 9.58
C ILE A 45 16.66 -8.23 9.91
N LEU A 46 16.06 -8.16 11.10
CA LEU A 46 15.01 -9.10 11.51
C LEU A 46 13.82 -9.06 10.54
N PHE A 47 13.44 -7.87 10.09
CA PHE A 47 12.38 -7.67 9.13
C PHE A 47 12.63 -8.43 7.81
N TRP A 48 13.85 -8.33 7.27
CA TRP A 48 14.25 -9.03 6.05
C TRP A 48 14.35 -10.54 6.27
N LEU A 49 15.03 -10.98 7.34
CA LEU A 49 15.24 -12.39 7.64
C LEU A 49 13.92 -13.14 7.85
N ILE A 50 13.00 -12.59 8.64
CA ILE A 50 11.71 -13.25 8.87
C ILE A 50 10.87 -13.25 7.60
N GLY A 51 10.91 -12.18 6.80
CA GLY A 51 10.24 -12.17 5.50
C GLY A 51 10.77 -13.24 4.54
N LEU A 52 12.09 -13.45 4.51
CA LEU A 52 12.72 -14.55 3.76
C LEU A 52 12.27 -15.92 4.27
N VAL A 53 12.16 -16.10 5.59
CA VAL A 53 11.63 -17.35 6.18
C VAL A 53 10.20 -17.61 5.71
N ILE A 54 9.33 -16.59 5.68
CA ILE A 54 7.95 -16.71 5.17
C ILE A 54 7.94 -17.13 3.69
N ILE A 55 8.79 -16.51 2.87
CA ILE A 55 8.92 -16.85 1.45
C ILE A 55 9.39 -18.31 1.27
N LEU A 56 10.44 -18.71 1.99
CA LEU A 56 10.98 -20.07 1.94
C LEU A 56 9.95 -21.10 2.38
N ARG A 57 9.21 -20.82 3.46
CA ARG A 57 8.15 -21.71 3.94
C ARG A 57 7.05 -21.93 2.92
N ARG A 58 6.63 -20.87 2.22
CA ARG A 58 5.68 -21.01 1.11
C ARG A 58 6.23 -21.95 0.05
N PHE A 59 7.49 -21.79 -0.35
CA PHE A 59 8.13 -22.64 -1.37
C PHE A 59 8.32 -24.10 -0.94
N LEU A 60 8.60 -24.34 0.34
CA LEU A 60 8.73 -25.70 0.88
C LEU A 60 7.37 -26.42 1.01
N ASN A 61 6.30 -25.68 1.34
CA ASN A 61 4.98 -26.27 1.58
C ASN A 61 4.12 -26.38 0.31
N HIS A 62 4.41 -25.62 -0.74
CA HIS A 62 3.63 -25.60 -1.98
C HIS A 62 4.54 -25.65 -3.20
N ALA A 63 4.32 -26.65 -4.06
CA ALA A 63 5.08 -26.83 -5.30
C ALA A 63 4.99 -25.57 -6.17
N ILE A 64 6.16 -25.07 -6.57
CA ILE A 64 6.29 -23.94 -7.48
C ILE A 64 5.87 -24.43 -8.87
N LYS A 65 4.70 -24.01 -9.33
CA LYS A 65 4.54 -23.83 -10.78
C LYS A 65 5.31 -22.57 -11.14
N LEU A 66 6.26 -22.68 -12.06
CA LEU A 66 7.01 -21.57 -12.63
C LEU A 66 5.99 -20.60 -13.26
N ASP A 67 5.51 -19.68 -12.44
CA ASP A 67 4.43 -18.75 -12.81
C ASP A 67 5.04 -17.52 -13.46
N THR A 68 4.25 -16.84 -14.28
CA THR A 68 4.65 -15.56 -14.92
C THR A 68 5.13 -14.56 -13.87
N LEU A 69 4.55 -14.58 -12.67
CA LEU A 69 4.97 -13.77 -11.53
C LEU A 69 6.44 -14.01 -11.13
N LEU A 70 6.88 -15.28 -11.05
CA LEU A 70 8.25 -15.60 -10.65
C LEU A 70 9.26 -15.24 -11.72
N ILE A 71 8.89 -15.40 -13.00
CA ILE A 71 9.72 -14.98 -14.14
C ILE A 71 9.91 -13.45 -14.12
N VAL A 72 8.83 -12.69 -13.93
CA VAL A 72 8.89 -11.23 -13.82
C VAL A 72 9.73 -10.82 -12.60
N CYS A 73 9.54 -11.47 -11.44
CA CYS A 73 10.37 -11.21 -10.26
C CYS A 73 11.86 -11.49 -10.51
N SER A 74 12.22 -12.57 -11.21
CA SER A 74 13.62 -12.86 -11.53
C SER A 74 14.22 -11.81 -12.47
N VAL A 75 13.45 -11.35 -13.47
CA VAL A 75 13.89 -10.26 -14.36
C VAL A 75 14.14 -8.98 -13.56
N LEU A 76 13.23 -8.62 -12.64
CA LEU A 76 13.38 -7.45 -11.79
C LEU A 76 14.55 -7.58 -10.80
N ILE A 77 14.87 -8.79 -10.33
CA ILE A 77 16.08 -9.03 -9.54
C ILE A 77 17.33 -8.76 -10.39
N CYS A 78 17.39 -9.24 -11.63
CA CYS A 78 18.50 -8.93 -12.52
C CYS A 78 18.63 -7.42 -12.78
N LEU A 79 17.51 -6.73 -12.98
CA LEU A 79 17.47 -5.27 -13.18
C LEU A 79 17.78 -4.48 -11.89
N SER A 80 17.78 -5.11 -10.70
CA SER A 80 18.05 -4.41 -9.45
C SER A 80 19.49 -3.89 -9.32
N ILE A 81 20.41 -4.38 -10.14
CA ILE A 81 21.78 -3.83 -10.27
C ILE A 81 21.71 -2.36 -10.73
N LEU A 82 20.69 -2.00 -11.52
CA LEU A 82 20.47 -0.62 -12.01
C LEU A 82 19.73 0.25 -10.99
N ASN A 83 18.93 -0.35 -10.11
CA ASN A 83 18.18 0.35 -9.07
C ASN A 83 17.82 -0.58 -7.90
N ALA A 84 18.43 -0.35 -6.73
CA ALA A 84 18.21 -1.15 -5.53
C ALA A 84 16.75 -1.14 -5.04
N ASN A 85 15.96 -0.10 -5.39
CA ASN A 85 14.53 -0.05 -5.05
C ASN A 85 13.75 -1.21 -5.67
N LEU A 86 14.20 -1.75 -6.81
CA LEU A 86 13.59 -2.93 -7.43
C LEU A 86 13.71 -4.18 -6.56
N LEU A 87 14.80 -4.32 -5.80
CA LEU A 87 14.97 -5.44 -4.87
C LEU A 87 13.94 -5.37 -3.74
N THR A 88 13.73 -4.18 -3.18
CA THR A 88 12.69 -3.94 -2.17
C THR A 88 11.29 -4.21 -2.71
N PHE A 89 11.03 -3.81 -3.96
CA PHE A 89 9.79 -4.10 -4.65
C PHE A 89 9.55 -5.61 -4.80
N VAL A 90 10.53 -6.34 -5.34
CA VAL A 90 10.41 -7.79 -5.55
C VAL A 90 10.21 -8.51 -4.22
N PHE A 91 10.97 -8.14 -3.18
CA PHE A 91 10.79 -8.71 -1.85
C PHE A 91 9.38 -8.49 -1.33
N ALA A 92 8.84 -7.27 -1.41
CA ALA A 92 7.49 -6.97 -0.95
C ALA A 92 6.44 -7.81 -1.69
N VAL A 93 6.55 -7.93 -3.02
CA VAL A 93 5.69 -8.79 -3.84
C VAL A 93 5.75 -10.25 -3.39
N LEU A 94 6.95 -10.79 -3.18
CA LEU A 94 7.13 -12.19 -2.77
C LEU A 94 6.61 -12.45 -1.36
N VAL A 95 6.88 -11.57 -0.40
CA VAL A 95 6.37 -11.70 0.97
C VAL A 95 4.85 -11.64 0.98
N TRP A 96 4.24 -10.63 0.37
CA TRP A 96 2.77 -10.51 0.34
C TRP A 96 2.09 -11.67 -0.36
N SER A 97 2.67 -12.14 -1.47
CA SER A 97 2.21 -13.35 -2.13
C SER A 97 2.26 -14.54 -1.17
N SER A 98 3.37 -14.72 -0.46
CA SER A 98 3.56 -15.83 0.50
C SER A 98 2.57 -15.76 1.66
N ILE A 99 2.37 -14.59 2.26
CA ILE A 99 1.37 -14.36 3.32
C ILE A 99 -0.03 -14.71 2.81
N SER A 100 -0.41 -14.32 1.59
CA SER A 100 -1.74 -14.63 1.04
C SER A 100 -2.01 -16.11 0.82
N TYR A 101 -0.94 -16.91 0.64
CA TYR A 101 -1.03 -18.36 0.51
C TYR A 101 -1.10 -19.05 1.87
N LEU A 102 -0.35 -18.55 2.85
CA LEU A 102 -0.20 -19.18 4.16
C LEU A 102 -1.28 -18.74 5.17
N LEU A 103 -1.82 -17.52 5.04
CA LEU A 103 -2.76 -16.94 5.99
C LEU A 103 -4.11 -16.66 5.32
N ASP A 104 -5.19 -17.12 5.95
CA ASP A 104 -6.54 -16.87 5.45
C ASP A 104 -6.98 -15.41 5.68
N ARG A 105 -8.00 -14.98 4.94
CA ARG A 105 -8.44 -13.58 4.95
C ARG A 105 -8.89 -13.11 6.32
N ARG A 106 -9.57 -13.96 7.10
CA ARG A 106 -10.10 -13.54 8.42
C ARG A 106 -8.95 -13.34 9.41
N ALA A 107 -8.00 -14.28 9.46
CA ALA A 107 -6.82 -14.12 10.30
C ALA A 107 -5.96 -12.95 9.85
N PHE A 108 -5.78 -12.75 8.54
CA PHE A 108 -5.05 -11.60 8.01
C PHE A 108 -5.64 -10.28 8.50
N ILE A 109 -6.94 -10.05 8.28
CA ILE A 109 -7.61 -8.81 8.72
C ILE A 109 -7.43 -8.61 10.22
N PHE A 110 -7.61 -9.66 11.03
CA PHE A 110 -7.47 -9.57 12.48
C PHE A 110 -6.03 -9.19 12.90
N PHE A 111 -5.03 -9.96 12.48
CA PHE A 111 -3.65 -9.74 12.92
C PHE A 111 -3.06 -8.45 12.35
N TYR A 112 -3.36 -8.12 11.09
CA TYR A 112 -2.90 -6.87 10.49
C TYR A 112 -3.55 -5.66 11.17
N SER A 113 -4.87 -5.66 11.38
CA SER A 113 -5.54 -4.59 12.15
C SER A 113 -5.00 -4.48 13.58
N ALA A 114 -4.72 -5.59 14.27
CA ALA A 114 -4.13 -5.57 15.60
C ALA A 114 -2.73 -4.93 15.60
N SER A 115 -1.88 -5.26 14.62
CA SER A 115 -0.54 -4.67 14.49
C SER A 115 -0.59 -3.16 14.20
N LEU A 116 -1.52 -2.71 13.34
CA LEU A 116 -1.73 -1.30 13.07
C LEU A 116 -2.30 -0.56 14.28
N PHE A 117 -3.23 -1.16 15.00
CA PHE A 117 -3.78 -0.58 16.21
C PHE A 117 -2.69 -0.40 17.27
N PHE A 118 -1.85 -1.42 17.49
CA PHE A 118 -0.69 -1.32 18.37
C PHE A 118 0.22 -0.16 17.96
N LEU A 119 0.58 -0.08 16.68
CA LEU A 119 1.39 1.01 16.13
C LEU A 119 0.78 2.40 16.39
N ILE A 120 -0.51 2.58 16.10
CA ILE A 120 -1.24 3.84 16.32
C ILE A 120 -1.21 4.23 17.80
N ILE A 121 -1.52 3.28 18.70
CA ILE A 121 -1.53 3.54 20.15
C ILE A 121 -0.13 3.89 20.65
N THR A 122 0.91 3.18 20.20
CA THR A 122 2.29 3.52 20.57
C THR A 122 2.65 4.94 20.13
N ILE A 123 2.30 5.34 18.91
CA ILE A 123 2.53 6.71 18.42
C ILE A 123 1.79 7.74 19.30
N LEU A 124 0.52 7.50 19.62
CA LEU A 124 -0.27 8.41 20.46
C LEU A 124 0.32 8.54 21.88
N ILE A 125 0.77 7.44 22.47
CA ILE A 125 1.45 7.45 23.77
C ILE A 125 2.77 8.23 23.67
N SER A 126 3.56 8.03 22.61
CA SER A 126 4.80 8.76 22.40
C SER A 126 4.57 10.26 22.27
N VAL A 127 3.55 10.69 21.54
CA VAL A 127 3.18 12.11 21.42
C VAL A 127 2.72 12.67 22.78
N ALA A 128 1.97 11.90 23.56
CA ALA A 128 1.54 12.32 24.90
C ALA A 128 2.70 12.47 25.89
N LEU A 129 3.77 11.68 25.72
CA LEU A 129 4.95 11.72 26.59
C LEU A 129 6.03 12.73 26.14
N ASN A 130 6.17 12.97 24.84
CA ASN A 130 7.27 13.76 24.27
C ASN A 130 6.81 15.08 23.62
N GLU A 131 5.53 15.45 23.80
CA GLU A 131 4.88 16.60 23.16
C GLU A 131 4.75 16.47 21.63
N GLN A 132 3.88 17.30 21.03
CA GLN A 132 3.56 17.26 19.61
C GLN A 132 4.67 17.86 18.75
N VAL A 133 4.99 17.20 17.62
CA VAL A 133 5.90 17.73 16.60
C VAL A 133 5.11 18.37 15.46
N PHE A 134 5.67 19.42 14.86
CA PHE A 134 5.05 20.19 13.79
C PHE A 134 5.94 20.28 12.55
N TYR A 135 5.32 20.18 11.38
CA TYR A 135 5.92 20.47 10.08
C TYR A 135 5.44 21.84 9.60
N ILE A 136 6.33 22.63 9.02
CA ILE A 136 5.98 23.93 8.44
C ILE A 136 5.62 23.72 6.98
N ASP A 137 4.32 23.68 6.69
CA ASP A 137 3.79 23.62 5.34
C ASP A 137 3.54 25.04 4.83
N GLY A 138 4.10 25.39 3.68
CA GLY A 138 3.94 26.73 3.08
C GLY A 138 2.48 27.13 2.79
N ARG A 139 1.54 26.18 2.79
CA ARG A 139 0.10 26.42 2.53
C ARG A 139 -0.73 26.45 3.81
N TYR A 140 -0.35 25.68 4.83
CA TYR A 140 -1.17 25.42 6.01
C TYR A 140 -0.55 25.89 7.33
N GLY A 141 0.66 26.47 7.28
CA GLY A 141 1.44 26.90 8.44
C GLY A 141 2.00 25.70 9.20
N LYS A 142 2.06 25.80 10.53
CA LYS A 142 2.44 24.67 11.38
C LYS A 142 1.32 23.62 11.35
N VAL A 143 1.68 22.40 10.95
CA VAL A 143 0.77 21.25 10.89
C VAL A 143 1.31 20.17 11.82
N PRO A 144 0.50 19.61 12.73
CA PRO A 144 0.94 18.51 13.59
C PRO A 144 1.31 17.28 12.76
N THR A 145 2.42 16.63 13.11
CA THR A 145 2.92 15.45 12.40
C THR A 145 2.80 14.15 13.20
N PHE A 146 2.43 14.23 14.47
CA PHE A 146 2.33 13.05 15.36
C PHE A 146 3.66 12.28 15.44
N GLY A 147 4.76 13.02 15.46
CA GLY A 147 6.11 12.48 15.52
C GLY A 147 6.71 12.05 14.17
N PHE A 148 5.97 12.13 13.07
CA PHE A 148 6.54 11.87 11.74
C PHE A 148 7.29 13.09 11.19
N GLU A 149 8.21 12.87 10.27
CA GLU A 149 8.80 13.94 9.45
C GLU A 149 7.77 14.57 8.49
N ASN A 150 6.84 13.75 8.03
CA ASN A 150 5.81 14.13 7.07
C ASN A 150 4.43 14.14 7.75
N SER A 151 3.72 15.26 7.64
CA SER A 151 2.39 15.48 8.24
C SER A 151 1.29 14.55 7.70
N ASN A 152 1.49 13.93 6.52
CA ASN A 152 0.51 13.01 5.93
C ASN A 152 0.65 11.57 6.41
N SER A 153 1.78 11.17 7.00
CA SER A 153 2.07 9.77 7.32
C SER A 153 1.12 9.17 8.37
N PHE A 154 0.82 9.91 9.45
CA PHE A 154 -0.12 9.44 10.47
C PHE A 154 -1.58 9.36 9.94
N PRO A 155 -2.11 10.37 9.23
CA PRO A 155 -3.37 10.24 8.51
C PRO A 155 -3.46 9.04 7.56
N GLN A 156 -2.40 8.77 6.78
CA GLN A 156 -2.33 7.60 5.89
C GLN A 156 -2.47 6.30 6.71
N LEU A 157 -1.81 6.19 7.85
CA LEU A 157 -1.91 5.03 8.75
C LEU A 157 -3.34 4.81 9.26
N LEU A 158 -4.00 5.88 9.69
CA LEU A 158 -5.39 5.85 10.16
C LEU A 158 -6.37 5.45 9.05
N VAL A 159 -6.15 5.94 7.82
CA VAL A 159 -6.91 5.52 6.62
C VAL A 159 -6.79 4.02 6.40
N ILE A 160 -5.56 3.50 6.39
CA ILE A 160 -5.28 2.08 6.14
C ILE A 160 -5.98 1.24 7.22
N TYR A 161 -5.85 1.64 8.49
CA TYR A 161 -6.51 0.98 9.60
C TYR A 161 -8.04 0.97 9.47
N LEU A 162 -8.65 2.11 9.10
CA LEU A 162 -10.09 2.22 8.91
C LEU A 162 -10.58 1.31 7.77
N LEU A 163 -9.93 1.33 6.61
CA LEU A 163 -10.37 0.55 5.45
C LEU A 163 -10.33 -0.96 5.72
N ILE A 164 -9.35 -1.45 6.48
CA ILE A 164 -9.21 -2.88 6.78
C ILE A 164 -10.14 -3.31 7.92
N SER A 165 -10.28 -2.48 8.95
CA SER A 165 -11.03 -2.81 10.16
C SER A 165 -12.55 -2.72 9.96
N THR A 166 -12.99 -2.11 8.85
CA THR A 166 -14.41 -1.88 8.60
C THR A 166 -15.07 -3.05 7.89
N SER A 167 -15.43 -4.05 8.69
CA SER A 167 -16.16 -5.23 8.23
C SER A 167 -17.64 -4.97 7.92
N ARG A 168 -18.25 -3.86 8.38
CA ARG A 168 -19.64 -3.48 8.09
C ARG A 168 -19.76 -1.97 7.81
N LEU A 169 -20.66 -1.60 6.90
CA LEU A 169 -20.90 -0.20 6.47
C LEU A 169 -21.27 0.73 7.65
N ARG A 170 -22.00 0.23 8.65
CA ARG A 170 -22.34 1.01 9.85
C ARG A 170 -21.10 1.30 10.71
N THR A 171 -20.20 0.34 10.85
CA THR A 171 -18.96 0.53 11.61
C THR A 171 -17.98 1.43 10.86
N SER A 172 -17.95 1.44 9.52
CA SER A 172 -17.15 2.42 8.76
C SER A 172 -17.62 3.84 8.93
N ILE A 173 -18.93 4.05 9.02
CA ILE A 173 -19.48 5.38 9.29
C ILE A 173 -19.09 5.82 10.70
N ILE A 174 -19.25 4.96 11.71
CA ILE A 174 -18.93 5.31 13.11
C ILE A 174 -17.42 5.55 13.31
N LEU A 175 -16.55 4.64 12.83
CA LEU A 175 -15.10 4.83 12.89
C LEU A 175 -14.64 6.03 12.05
N GLY A 176 -15.28 6.25 10.90
CA GLY A 176 -15.05 7.42 10.06
C GLY A 176 -15.42 8.72 10.76
N SER A 177 -16.54 8.76 11.49
CA SER A 177 -16.97 9.91 12.30
C SER A 177 -16.04 10.16 13.49
N ILE A 178 -15.54 9.12 14.15
CA ILE A 178 -14.57 9.24 15.26
C ILE A 178 -13.24 9.82 14.72
N ILE A 179 -12.79 9.36 13.56
CA ILE A 179 -11.58 9.88 12.92
C ILE A 179 -11.80 11.31 12.40
N LEU A 180 -12.97 11.62 11.84
CA LEU A 180 -13.36 12.99 11.48
C LEU A 180 -13.39 13.92 12.70
N PHE A 181 -13.81 13.42 13.87
CA PHE A 181 -13.75 14.15 15.12
C PHE A 181 -12.30 14.43 15.56
N PHE A 182 -11.41 13.43 15.51
CA PHE A 182 -9.97 13.66 15.73
C PHE A 182 -9.37 14.62 14.70
N ALA A 183 -9.88 14.60 13.47
CA ALA A 183 -9.39 15.47 12.42
C ALA A 183 -9.94 16.90 12.49
N TYR A 184 -11.10 17.10 13.10
CA TYR A 184 -11.62 18.42 13.50
C TYR A 184 -10.74 19.03 14.59
N MET A 185 -10.09 18.21 15.42
CA MET A 185 -9.07 18.59 16.41
C MET A 185 -7.66 18.78 15.79
N GLU A 186 -7.56 19.34 14.57
CA GLU A 186 -6.33 19.79 13.87
C GLU A 186 -5.61 18.83 12.86
N LEU A 187 -6.13 17.65 12.48
CA LEU A 187 -5.56 16.91 11.33
C LEU A 187 -6.03 17.51 9.99
N LYS A 188 -5.22 18.38 9.38
CA LYS A 188 -5.57 19.13 8.14
C LYS A 188 -5.47 18.33 6.83
N THR A 189 -5.60 17.00 6.82
CA THR A 189 -5.39 16.21 5.59
C THR A 189 -6.67 15.99 4.78
N ARG A 190 -6.88 16.86 3.79
CA ARG A 190 -8.03 16.81 2.86
C ARG A 190 -8.24 15.45 2.19
N SER A 191 -7.15 14.72 1.96
CA SER A 191 -7.13 13.44 1.27
C SER A 191 -7.69 12.29 2.14
N MET A 192 -7.54 12.38 3.46
CA MET A 192 -8.16 11.47 4.43
C MET A 192 -9.70 11.60 4.41
N TYR A 193 -10.21 12.84 4.41
CA TYR A 193 -11.65 13.10 4.35
C TYR A 193 -12.27 12.54 3.08
N MET A 194 -11.57 12.68 1.95
CA MET A 194 -12.04 12.17 0.67
C MET A 194 -12.27 10.65 0.72
N ILE A 195 -11.36 9.86 1.31
CA ILE A 195 -11.54 8.40 1.40
C ILE A 195 -12.68 8.04 2.35
N ILE A 196 -12.81 8.73 3.49
CA ILE A 196 -13.88 8.47 4.45
C ILE A 196 -15.25 8.64 3.77
N ILE A 197 -15.37 9.62 2.87
CA ILE A 197 -16.59 9.86 2.08
C ILE A 197 -16.72 8.85 0.92
N LEU A 198 -15.64 8.61 0.17
CA LEU A 198 -15.67 7.76 -1.03
C LEU A 198 -15.92 6.29 -0.69
N TYR A 199 -15.34 5.76 0.39
CA TYR A 199 -15.45 4.34 0.73
C TYR A 199 -16.91 3.84 0.88
N PRO A 200 -17.79 4.46 1.69
CA PRO A 200 -19.18 4.04 1.78
C PRO A 200 -19.94 4.24 0.47
N LEU A 201 -19.65 5.30 -0.29
CA LEU A 201 -20.26 5.53 -1.60
C LEU A 201 -19.88 4.44 -2.61
N VAL A 202 -18.61 4.05 -2.66
CA VAL A 202 -18.11 2.96 -3.51
C VAL A 202 -18.77 1.63 -3.12
N ILE A 203 -18.91 1.34 -1.81
CA ILE A 203 -19.64 0.14 -1.36
C ILE A 203 -21.09 0.15 -1.84
N LEU A 204 -21.78 1.29 -1.73
CA LEU A 204 -23.16 1.43 -2.20
C LEU A 204 -23.24 1.24 -3.71
N LEU A 205 -22.42 1.96 -4.47
CA LEU A 205 -22.36 1.82 -5.93
C LEU A 205 -22.08 0.39 -6.36
N LEU A 206 -21.14 -0.31 -5.73
CA LEU A 206 -20.82 -1.71 -6.04
C LEU A 206 -21.96 -2.69 -5.70
N LYS A 207 -22.80 -2.36 -4.71
CA LYS A 207 -24.01 -3.15 -4.44
C LYS A 207 -25.05 -3.01 -5.55
N PHE A 208 -25.17 -1.82 -6.15
CA PHE A 208 -26.15 -1.54 -7.19
C PHE A 208 -25.62 -1.86 -8.60
N PHE A 209 -24.32 -1.65 -8.86
CA PHE A 209 -23.67 -1.80 -10.15
C PHE A 209 -22.52 -2.80 -10.07
N LYS A 210 -22.74 -4.03 -10.58
CA LYS A 210 -21.68 -5.04 -10.78
C LYS A 210 -20.94 -4.82 -12.11
N GLY A 211 -20.40 -3.61 -12.30
CA GLY A 211 -19.77 -3.23 -13.57
C GLY A 211 -18.37 -3.84 -13.75
N LYS A 212 -18.14 -4.56 -14.85
CA LYS A 212 -16.80 -5.06 -15.23
C LYS A 212 -15.79 -3.92 -15.49
N ILE A 213 -16.27 -2.72 -15.81
CA ILE A 213 -15.46 -1.52 -16.10
C ILE A 213 -14.52 -1.17 -14.93
N ILE A 214 -14.94 -1.44 -13.69
CA ILE A 214 -14.15 -1.16 -12.49
C ILE A 214 -12.80 -1.91 -12.50
N CYS A 215 -12.71 -3.04 -13.21
CA CYS A 215 -11.45 -3.78 -13.35
C CYS A 215 -10.35 -2.96 -14.03
N ILE A 216 -10.69 -2.02 -14.92
CA ILE A 216 -9.73 -1.22 -15.69
C ILE A 216 -9.34 0.07 -14.94
N LEU A 217 -10.01 0.38 -13.81
CA LEU A 217 -9.78 1.59 -13.04
C LEU A 217 -8.30 1.84 -12.69
N PRO A 218 -7.50 0.86 -12.22
CA PRO A 218 -6.07 1.08 -11.96
C PRO A 218 -5.30 1.65 -13.15
N LEU A 219 -5.59 1.14 -14.36
CA LEU A 219 -4.95 1.60 -15.60
C LEU A 219 -5.42 3.01 -15.96
N VAL A 220 -6.73 3.26 -15.89
CA VAL A 220 -7.31 4.58 -16.19
C VAL A 220 -6.71 5.65 -15.29
N LEU A 221 -6.60 5.39 -13.98
CA LEU A 221 -6.07 6.37 -13.04
C LEU A 221 -4.61 6.73 -13.32
N ILE A 222 -3.78 5.75 -13.68
CA ILE A 222 -2.37 5.99 -14.03
C ILE A 222 -2.26 6.77 -15.34
N VAL A 223 -2.97 6.34 -16.38
CA VAL A 223 -2.96 7.02 -17.68
C VAL A 223 -3.46 8.46 -17.53
N LEU A 224 -4.54 8.66 -16.80
CA LEU A 224 -5.06 10.00 -16.51
C LEU A 224 -4.02 10.86 -15.77
N ASN A 225 -3.31 10.28 -14.80
CA ASN A 225 -2.27 11.00 -14.07
C ASN A 225 -1.14 11.47 -15.01
N PHE A 226 -0.66 10.61 -15.90
CA PHE A 226 0.33 10.97 -16.93
C PHE A 226 -0.20 12.03 -17.89
N VAL A 227 -1.42 11.87 -18.40
CA VAL A 227 -2.04 12.83 -19.32
C VAL A 227 -2.15 14.21 -18.68
N MET A 228 -2.59 14.29 -17.42
CA MET A 228 -2.66 15.56 -16.71
C MET A 228 -1.28 16.19 -16.52
N VAL A 229 -0.28 15.40 -16.15
CA VAL A 229 1.08 15.93 -15.93
C VAL A 229 1.71 16.43 -17.22
N LEU A 230 1.55 15.71 -18.33
CA LEU A 230 2.10 16.14 -19.63
C LEU A 230 1.36 17.36 -20.21
N ASN A 231 0.13 17.63 -19.77
CA ASN A 231 -0.69 18.76 -20.23
C ASN A 231 -0.82 19.88 -19.20
N LEU A 232 0.13 19.99 -18.25
CA LEU A 232 0.11 20.99 -17.18
C LEU A 232 0.08 22.44 -17.68
N ASN A 233 0.39 22.68 -18.96
CA ASN A 233 0.27 24.00 -19.57
C ASN A 233 -1.18 24.47 -19.78
N ASN A 234 -2.16 23.55 -19.78
CA ASN A 234 -3.58 23.86 -19.92
C ASN A 234 -4.15 24.53 -18.65
N GLU A 235 -4.92 25.62 -18.81
CA GLU A 235 -5.44 26.42 -17.68
C GLU A 235 -6.37 25.64 -16.72
N TYR A 236 -7.18 24.73 -17.25
CA TYR A 236 -8.05 23.87 -16.42
C TYR A 236 -7.20 22.91 -15.58
N ILE A 237 -6.13 22.37 -16.15
CA ILE A 237 -5.22 21.45 -15.46
C ILE A 237 -4.40 22.21 -14.42
N LYS A 238 -3.97 23.44 -14.69
CA LYS A 238 -3.32 24.31 -13.69
C LYS A 238 -4.23 24.58 -12.50
N SER A 239 -5.49 24.89 -12.76
CA SER A 239 -6.49 25.09 -11.70
C SER A 239 -6.69 23.82 -10.86
N LEU A 240 -6.74 22.65 -11.53
CA LEU A 240 -6.79 21.36 -10.86
C LEU A 240 -5.52 21.07 -10.05
N ASP A 241 -4.35 21.45 -10.55
CA ASP A 241 -3.09 21.29 -9.84
C ASP A 241 -3.04 22.14 -8.55
N VAL A 242 -3.54 23.36 -8.58
CA VAL A 242 -3.72 24.20 -7.38
C VAL A 242 -4.60 23.50 -6.34
N LEU A 243 -5.72 22.90 -6.77
CA LEU A 243 -6.60 22.10 -5.90
C LEU A 243 -5.90 20.85 -5.35
N LEU A 244 -5.07 20.21 -6.18
CA LEU A 244 -4.19 19.11 -5.80
C LEU A 244 -2.93 19.58 -5.10
N SER A 245 -2.84 20.86 -4.72
CA SER A 245 -1.75 21.35 -3.88
C SER A 245 -0.38 21.24 -4.58
N TYR A 246 -0.36 21.50 -5.90
CA TYR A 246 0.79 21.50 -6.82
C TYR A 246 1.43 20.12 -7.08
N ARG A 247 0.73 19.03 -6.74
CA ARG A 247 1.26 17.66 -6.88
C ARG A 247 1.56 17.25 -8.32
N LEU A 248 0.82 17.78 -9.30
CA LEU A 248 1.09 17.51 -10.72
C LEU A 248 2.36 18.24 -11.15
N SER A 249 2.58 19.48 -10.70
CA SER A 249 3.81 20.24 -11.01
C SER A 249 5.05 19.53 -10.50
N TYR A 250 5.02 19.04 -9.26
CA TYR A 250 6.11 18.21 -8.72
C TYR A 250 6.28 16.89 -9.46
N SER A 251 5.17 16.26 -9.90
CA SER A 251 5.24 15.04 -10.71
C SER A 251 5.88 15.30 -12.08
N LEU A 252 5.66 16.47 -12.69
CA LEU A 252 6.31 16.89 -13.93
C LEU A 252 7.82 17.02 -13.73
N GLU A 253 8.25 17.63 -12.62
CA GLU A 253 9.67 17.76 -12.27
C GLU A 253 10.34 16.40 -12.07
N LEU A 254 9.68 15.46 -11.38
CA LEU A 254 10.18 14.08 -11.23
C LEU A 254 10.38 13.40 -12.60
N ILE A 255 9.40 13.53 -13.50
CA ILE A 255 9.47 12.93 -14.84
C ILE A 255 10.61 13.52 -15.67
N ASN A 256 10.77 14.85 -15.64
CA ASN A 256 11.79 15.53 -16.44
C ASN A 256 13.22 15.19 -16.02
N ASN A 257 13.41 14.71 -14.79
CA ASN A 257 14.70 14.28 -14.26
C ASN A 257 15.06 12.81 -14.56
N LEU A 258 14.14 12.03 -15.14
CA LEU A 258 14.42 10.63 -15.48
C LEU A 258 15.14 10.53 -16.83
N SER A 259 16.29 9.87 -16.83
CA SER A 259 16.92 9.42 -18.07
C SER A 259 16.10 8.30 -18.73
N PHE A 260 16.37 8.02 -20.01
CA PHE A 260 15.64 6.98 -20.76
C PHE A 260 15.69 5.60 -20.07
N SER A 261 16.84 5.21 -19.50
CA SER A 261 16.94 3.93 -18.77
C SER A 261 16.16 3.95 -17.45
N GLN A 262 16.20 5.07 -16.73
CA GLN A 262 15.50 5.25 -15.46
C GLN A 262 13.98 5.25 -15.63
N TRP A 263 13.44 5.57 -16.80
CA TRP A 263 12.02 5.36 -17.09
C TRP A 263 11.58 3.90 -16.96
N PHE A 264 12.45 2.94 -17.31
CA PHE A 264 12.13 1.52 -17.24
C PHE A 264 12.32 0.93 -15.85
N THR A 265 13.39 1.33 -15.16
CA THR A 265 13.84 0.72 -13.89
C THR A 265 13.68 1.61 -12.67
N GLY A 266 13.31 2.88 -12.85
CA GLY A 266 13.28 3.89 -11.79
C GLY A 266 14.66 4.39 -11.40
N THR A 267 14.69 5.23 -10.38
CA THR A 267 15.92 5.77 -9.76
C THR A 267 15.86 5.68 -8.23
N SER A 268 17.04 5.66 -7.61
CA SER A 268 17.22 5.78 -6.16
C SER A 268 17.55 7.21 -5.72
N SER A 269 17.64 8.16 -6.65
CA SER A 269 17.91 9.57 -6.34
C SER A 269 16.74 10.23 -5.61
N GLU A 270 17.01 10.84 -4.46
CA GLU A 270 16.05 11.67 -3.75
C GLU A 270 16.15 13.12 -4.24
N LEU A 271 15.04 13.69 -4.71
CA LEU A 271 15.01 15.06 -5.24
C LEU A 271 14.61 16.13 -4.22
N GLY A 272 14.49 15.81 -2.92
CA GLY A 272 13.96 16.76 -1.92
C GLY A 272 12.49 17.18 -2.14
N ILE A 273 11.87 16.71 -3.22
CA ILE A 273 10.46 16.87 -3.54
C ILE A 273 9.66 15.95 -2.61
N PRO A 274 8.51 16.39 -2.04
CA PRO A 274 7.74 15.55 -1.14
C PRO A 274 7.38 14.22 -1.83
N MET A 275 7.74 13.10 -1.22
CA MET A 275 7.68 11.77 -1.86
C MET A 275 6.27 11.14 -1.92
N ASP A 276 5.21 11.88 -1.68
CA ASP A 276 3.85 11.33 -1.59
C ASP A 276 3.03 11.57 -2.87
N MET A 277 3.71 11.84 -3.98
CA MET A 277 3.11 12.35 -5.22
C MET A 277 2.65 11.22 -6.13
N SER A 278 1.32 11.01 -6.21
CA SER A 278 0.64 10.40 -7.36
C SER A 278 1.18 9.04 -7.87
N TYR A 279 0.63 8.50 -8.95
CA TYR A 279 1.20 7.30 -9.58
C TYR A 279 2.58 7.52 -10.21
N ILE A 280 2.95 8.76 -10.46
CA ILE A 280 4.23 9.08 -11.10
C ILE A 280 5.40 8.79 -10.17
N ASN A 281 5.25 8.95 -8.86
CA ASN A 281 6.34 8.60 -7.95
C ASN A 281 6.60 7.08 -7.88
N LEU A 282 5.59 6.25 -8.20
CA LEU A 282 5.75 4.81 -8.39
C LEU A 282 6.70 4.52 -9.57
N VAL A 283 6.50 5.24 -10.67
CA VAL A 283 7.35 5.16 -11.88
C VAL A 283 8.73 5.76 -11.62
N TYR A 284 8.83 6.88 -10.92
CA TYR A 284 10.10 7.48 -10.56
C TYR A 284 10.95 6.54 -9.69
N LYS A 285 10.37 5.93 -8.64
CA LYS A 285 11.11 5.04 -7.74
C LYS A 285 11.41 3.66 -8.30
N TYR A 286 10.50 3.06 -9.06
CA TYR A 286 10.58 1.64 -9.48
C TYR A 286 10.51 1.42 -10.99
N GLY A 287 10.27 2.47 -11.78
CA GLY A 287 10.13 2.38 -13.22
C GLY A 287 8.77 1.89 -13.68
N ILE A 288 8.54 2.02 -14.98
CA ILE A 288 7.27 1.65 -15.61
C ILE A 288 7.04 0.14 -15.61
N ILE A 289 8.10 -0.67 -15.63
CA ILE A 289 7.99 -2.14 -15.63
C ILE A 289 7.36 -2.64 -14.33
N ALA A 290 7.91 -2.23 -13.18
CA ALA A 290 7.37 -2.58 -11.87
C ALA A 290 5.96 -2.00 -11.66
N THR A 291 5.74 -0.77 -12.11
CA THR A 291 4.42 -0.12 -12.03
C THR A 291 3.37 -0.89 -12.85
N ALA A 292 3.67 -1.27 -14.09
CA ALA A 292 2.77 -2.04 -14.95
C ALA A 292 2.43 -3.42 -14.34
N MET A 293 3.39 -4.08 -13.70
CA MET A 293 3.17 -5.34 -13.00
C MET A 293 2.07 -5.22 -11.93
N ILE A 294 2.12 -4.18 -11.09
CA ILE A 294 1.11 -3.94 -10.04
C ILE A 294 -0.26 -3.70 -10.64
N VAL A 295 -0.32 -2.89 -11.70
CA VAL A 295 -1.57 -2.56 -12.40
C VAL A 295 -2.21 -3.83 -12.93
N VAL A 296 -1.46 -4.66 -13.65
CA VAL A 296 -1.97 -5.91 -14.21
C VAL A 296 -2.45 -6.85 -13.11
N LEU A 297 -1.69 -6.99 -12.01
CA LEU A 297 -2.09 -7.80 -10.86
C LEU A 297 -3.38 -7.28 -10.21
N ALA A 298 -3.50 -5.97 -10.03
CA ALA A 298 -4.68 -5.34 -9.46
C ALA A 298 -5.92 -5.49 -10.36
N MET A 299 -5.78 -5.29 -11.67
CA MET A 299 -6.85 -5.48 -12.64
C MET A 299 -7.37 -6.93 -12.61
N LYS A 300 -6.45 -7.91 -12.61
CA LYS A 300 -6.80 -9.35 -12.50
C LYS A 300 -7.51 -9.65 -11.18
N ALA A 301 -6.99 -9.15 -10.06
CA ALA A 301 -7.60 -9.36 -8.75
C ALA A 301 -9.00 -8.76 -8.65
N LEU A 302 -9.21 -7.54 -9.17
CA LEU A 302 -10.52 -6.90 -9.23
C LEU A 302 -11.51 -7.72 -10.05
N HIS A 303 -11.06 -8.25 -11.20
CA HIS A 303 -11.89 -9.10 -12.04
C HIS A 303 -12.38 -10.35 -11.29
N VAL A 304 -11.47 -11.04 -10.60
CA VAL A 304 -11.82 -12.21 -9.78
C VAL A 304 -12.69 -11.82 -8.59
N ALA A 305 -12.39 -10.73 -7.88
CA ALA A 305 -13.17 -10.29 -6.73
C ALA A 305 -14.62 -9.92 -7.11
N LEU A 306 -14.80 -9.28 -8.27
CA LEU A 306 -16.12 -8.94 -8.81
C LEU A 306 -16.92 -10.20 -9.21
N SER A 307 -16.29 -11.20 -9.82
CA SER A 307 -16.97 -12.46 -10.15
C SER A 307 -17.46 -13.20 -8.90
N HIS A 308 -16.79 -13.00 -7.76
CA HIS A 308 -17.18 -13.55 -6.46
C HIS A 308 -18.16 -12.66 -5.66
N SER A 309 -18.58 -11.52 -6.22
CA SER A 309 -19.46 -10.54 -5.56
C SER A 309 -18.92 -10.04 -4.21
N ASP A 310 -17.60 -10.02 -4.00
CA ASP A 310 -16.98 -9.52 -2.77
C ASP A 310 -16.81 -7.99 -2.79
N SER A 311 -17.95 -7.30 -2.71
CA SER A 311 -18.03 -5.83 -2.79
C SER A 311 -17.12 -5.08 -1.81
N LYS A 312 -16.78 -5.69 -0.66
CA LYS A 312 -15.92 -5.07 0.35
C LYS A 312 -14.47 -5.04 -0.11
N VAL A 313 -13.94 -6.16 -0.58
CA VAL A 313 -12.56 -6.19 -1.06
C VAL A 313 -12.40 -5.34 -2.31
N VAL A 314 -13.39 -5.39 -3.22
CA VAL A 314 -13.39 -4.51 -4.40
C VAL A 314 -13.36 -3.05 -3.97
N ALA A 315 -14.18 -2.65 -2.99
CA ALA A 315 -14.16 -1.28 -2.46
C ALA A 315 -12.82 -0.89 -1.84
N ILE A 316 -12.18 -1.78 -1.06
CA ILE A 316 -10.85 -1.55 -0.48
C ILE A 316 -9.83 -1.29 -1.59
N ILE A 317 -9.72 -2.20 -2.57
CA ILE A 317 -8.76 -2.05 -3.67
C ILE A 317 -9.04 -0.77 -4.45
N VAL A 318 -10.29 -0.52 -4.85
CA VAL A 318 -10.69 0.71 -5.58
C VAL A 318 -10.35 1.97 -4.79
N CYS A 319 -10.66 2.03 -3.50
CA CYS A 319 -10.39 3.23 -2.69
C CYS A 319 -8.90 3.48 -2.51
N PHE A 320 -8.07 2.44 -2.36
CA PHE A 320 -6.62 2.58 -2.31
C PHE A 320 -6.03 3.09 -3.63
N PHE A 321 -6.51 2.60 -4.78
CA PHE A 321 -6.07 3.11 -6.07
C PHE A 321 -6.54 4.56 -6.29
N CYS A 322 -7.81 4.88 -6.01
CA CYS A 322 -8.28 6.27 -6.05
C CYS A 322 -7.48 7.18 -5.10
N TYR A 323 -7.08 6.67 -3.93
CA TYR A 323 -6.24 7.43 -3.01
C TYR A 323 -4.82 7.62 -3.54
N ALA A 324 -4.23 6.60 -4.15
CA ALA A 324 -2.91 6.64 -4.78
C ALA A 324 -2.77 7.69 -5.89
N PHE A 325 -3.89 8.13 -6.47
CA PHE A 325 -3.94 9.25 -7.39
C PHE A 325 -3.54 10.59 -6.75
N VAL A 326 -3.84 10.76 -5.46
CA VAL A 326 -3.59 11.98 -4.68
C VAL A 326 -2.40 11.81 -3.74
N GLU A 327 -2.31 10.68 -3.04
CA GLU A 327 -1.28 10.35 -2.05
C GLU A 327 -0.80 8.93 -2.31
N ASN A 328 0.45 8.75 -2.74
CA ASN A 328 0.92 7.45 -3.21
C ASN A 328 1.22 6.45 -2.08
N VAL A 329 0.16 5.94 -1.46
CA VAL A 329 0.18 4.83 -0.48
C VAL A 329 0.69 3.52 -1.06
N LEU A 330 0.75 3.38 -2.38
CA LEU A 330 1.22 2.15 -3.01
C LEU A 330 2.74 2.01 -2.90
N LEU A 331 3.48 3.11 -2.72
CA LEU A 331 4.95 3.07 -2.50
C LEU A 331 5.34 2.41 -1.19
N ASN A 332 4.55 2.62 -0.14
CA ASN A 332 4.82 2.04 1.16
C ASN A 332 4.26 0.61 1.21
N TYR A 333 4.84 -0.28 0.38
CA TYR A 333 4.30 -1.62 0.16
C TYR A 333 4.12 -2.44 1.43
N TYR A 334 4.91 -2.18 2.48
CA TYR A 334 4.75 -2.85 3.77
C TYR A 334 3.48 -2.44 4.51
N LEU A 335 2.99 -1.22 4.26
CA LEU A 335 1.73 -0.70 4.76
C LEU A 335 0.57 -0.84 3.77
N ASN A 336 0.80 -1.49 2.62
CA ASN A 336 -0.20 -1.63 1.57
C ASN A 336 -0.93 -2.99 1.63
N PRO A 337 -2.05 -3.09 2.38
CA PRO A 337 -2.80 -4.34 2.53
C PRO A 337 -3.44 -4.82 1.22
N THR A 338 -3.53 -3.96 0.20
CA THR A 338 -4.15 -4.35 -1.07
C THR A 338 -3.37 -5.44 -1.77
N LEU A 339 -2.05 -5.51 -1.60
CA LEU A 339 -1.22 -6.57 -2.14
C LEU A 339 -1.63 -7.95 -1.60
N TYR A 340 -1.94 -8.06 -0.30
CA TYR A 340 -2.48 -9.29 0.26
C TYR A 340 -3.74 -9.74 -0.47
N PHE A 341 -4.72 -8.84 -0.64
CA PHE A 341 -5.97 -9.17 -1.31
C PHE A 341 -5.75 -9.52 -2.79
N ILE A 342 -4.88 -8.79 -3.48
CA ILE A 342 -4.52 -9.05 -4.88
C ILE A 342 -4.01 -10.49 -5.02
N PHE A 343 -3.04 -10.89 -4.21
CA PHE A 343 -2.47 -12.23 -4.28
C PHE A 343 -3.42 -13.31 -3.75
N TYR A 344 -4.25 -13.02 -2.74
CA TYR A 344 -5.25 -13.95 -2.22
C TYR A 344 -6.25 -14.38 -3.30
N PHE A 345 -6.78 -13.42 -4.06
CA PHE A 345 -7.72 -13.71 -5.15
C PHE A 345 -7.04 -14.38 -6.34
N TYR A 346 -5.80 -14.01 -6.65
CA TYR A 346 -5.01 -14.69 -7.67
C TYR A 346 -4.76 -16.17 -7.31
N ALA A 347 -4.36 -16.45 -6.07
CA ALA A 347 -4.11 -17.80 -5.57
C ALA A 347 -5.37 -18.67 -5.61
N LYS A 348 -6.52 -18.14 -5.18
CA LYS A 348 -7.80 -18.85 -5.18
C LYS A 348 -8.33 -19.16 -6.58
N ASN A 349 -8.18 -18.25 -7.54
CA ASN A 349 -8.61 -18.49 -8.92
C ASN A 349 -7.85 -19.68 -9.53
N LYS A 350 -6.53 -19.72 -9.32
CA LYS A 350 -5.65 -20.78 -9.84
C LYS A 350 -5.94 -22.15 -9.22
N GLN A 351 -6.29 -22.20 -7.94
CA GLN A 351 -6.67 -23.44 -7.26
C GLN A 351 -7.99 -24.02 -7.81
N ARG A 352 -8.92 -23.15 -8.24
CA ARG A 352 -10.19 -23.57 -8.84
C ARG A 352 -10.06 -24.01 -10.29
N GLU A 353 -9.30 -23.28 -11.11
CA GLU A 353 -9.00 -23.69 -12.49
C GLU A 353 -8.35 -25.09 -12.51
N TRP A 354 -7.45 -25.38 -11.56
CA TRP A 354 -6.88 -26.71 -11.41
C TRP A 354 -7.89 -27.77 -10.98
N LEU A 355 -8.81 -27.46 -10.05
CA LEU A 355 -9.86 -28.40 -9.65
C LEU A 355 -10.85 -28.68 -10.79
N ASN A 356 -11.26 -27.67 -11.55
CA ASN A 356 -12.19 -27.82 -12.67
C ASN A 356 -11.56 -28.60 -13.84
N ASN A 357 -10.27 -28.41 -14.10
CA ASN A 357 -9.57 -29.09 -15.19
C ASN A 357 -9.16 -30.54 -14.87
N ASN A 358 -9.25 -30.97 -13.60
CA ASN A 358 -8.96 -32.37 -13.20
C ASN A 358 -10.19 -33.09 -12.64
N ALA A 359 -11.36 -32.46 -12.66
CA ALA A 359 -12.64 -33.04 -12.24
C ALA A 359 -13.57 -33.36 -13.42
N GLY A 360 -13.15 -33.06 -14.65
CA GLY A 360 -13.69 -33.60 -15.90
C GLY A 360 -12.66 -34.53 -16.51
#